data_AF-A0A975DXA5-F1
#
_entry.id   AF-A0A975DXA5-F1
#
_cell.length_a   1.000
_cell.length_b   1.000
_cell.length_c   1.000
_cell.angle_alpha   90.00
_cell.angle_beta   90.00
_cell.angle_gamma   90.00
#
_symmetry.space_group_name_H-M   'P 1'
#
loop_
_entity.id
_entity.type
_entity.pdbx_description
1 polymer ?
#
loop_
_entity_poly.entity_id
_entity_poly.type
_entity_poly.pdbx_seq_one_letter_code
_entity_poly.pdbx_strand_id
1 'polypeptide(L)'
;MSDQDIATDEEEFHSSFRIFLNAVEMLSSSPEEQCRLMGNYNVAWELKEDVQAGKYLVGRGYLTPDEEAWVQALAAALDPIDTQVLPSGSGADTNLVAMSHPSWAPARYLAAEVLLKLAASAASNAKFLRLPQSAA
;
A
#
# COMPACT_ATOMS: atom_id res chain seq x y z
N MET A 1 4.27 -28.74 -9.32
CA MET A 1 4.46 -28.02 -8.05
C MET A 1 4.17 -29.01 -6.95
N SER A 2 5.03 -29.10 -5.95
CA SER A 2 4.80 -29.92 -4.76
C SER A 2 3.86 -29.21 -3.78
N ASP A 3 3.30 -29.94 -2.82
CA ASP A 3 2.45 -29.36 -1.76
C ASP A 3 3.20 -28.32 -0.91
N GLN A 4 4.53 -28.47 -0.78
CA GLN A 4 5.39 -27.49 -0.11
C GLN A 4 5.52 -26.20 -0.91
N ASP A 5 5.65 -26.28 -2.24
CA ASP A 5 5.77 -25.10 -3.11
C ASP A 5 4.49 -24.25 -3.10
N ILE A 6 3.32 -24.91 -3.00
CA ILE A 6 2.01 -24.24 -2.93
C ILE A 6 1.86 -23.49 -1.60
N ALA A 7 2.22 -24.13 -0.48
CA ALA A 7 2.14 -23.51 0.84
C ALA A 7 3.04 -22.26 0.94
N THR A 8 4.25 -22.31 0.36
CA THR A 8 5.14 -21.14 0.35
C THR A 8 4.64 -20.00 -0.53
N ASP A 9 3.99 -20.31 -1.67
CA ASP A 9 3.40 -19.30 -2.55
C ASP A 9 2.25 -18.56 -1.86
N GLU A 10 1.37 -19.30 -1.17
CA GLU A 10 0.25 -18.72 -0.41
C GLU A 10 0.75 -17.86 0.76
N GLU A 11 1.74 -18.33 1.53
CA GLU A 11 2.34 -17.56 2.62
C GLU A 11 3.02 -16.26 2.13
N GLU A 12 3.74 -16.33 1.02
CA GLU A 12 4.35 -15.17 0.37
C GLU A 12 3.28 -14.17 -0.07
N PHE A 13 2.23 -14.65 -0.75
CA PHE A 13 1.11 -13.78 -1.15
C PHE A 13 0.50 -13.08 0.06
N HIS A 14 0.16 -13.81 1.11
CA HIS A 14 -0.49 -13.23 2.28
C HIS A 14 0.39 -12.20 2.99
N SER A 15 1.69 -12.46 3.07
CA SER A 15 2.65 -11.52 3.66
C SER A 15 2.80 -10.26 2.81
N SER A 16 2.98 -10.40 1.49
CA SER A 16 3.06 -9.26 0.56
C SER A 16 1.76 -8.45 0.53
N PHE A 17 0.60 -9.13 0.54
CA PHE A 17 -0.69 -8.47 0.55
C PHE A 17 -0.89 -7.66 1.83
N ARG A 18 -0.41 -8.17 2.97
CA ARG A 18 -0.47 -7.42 4.23
C ARG A 18 0.40 -6.17 4.20
N ILE A 19 1.61 -6.27 3.67
CA ILE A 19 2.52 -5.12 3.50
C ILE A 19 1.87 -4.07 2.60
N PHE A 20 1.29 -4.50 1.47
CA PHE A 20 0.55 -3.62 0.58
C PHE A 20 -0.63 -2.93 1.30
N LEU A 21 -1.48 -3.67 2.02
CA LEU A 21 -2.61 -3.07 2.75
C LEU A 21 -2.14 -2.02 3.76
N ASN A 22 -1.06 -2.27 4.51
CA ASN A 22 -0.47 -1.28 5.42
C ASN A 22 0.00 -0.03 4.68
N ALA A 23 0.66 -0.19 3.52
CA ALA A 23 1.11 0.92 2.70
C ALA A 23 -0.06 1.75 2.13
N VAL A 24 -1.14 1.09 1.68
CA VAL A 24 -2.35 1.77 1.22
C VAL A 24 -3.05 2.52 2.35
N GLU A 25 -3.11 1.95 3.56
CA GLU A 25 -3.63 2.61 4.76
C GLU A 25 -2.84 3.88 5.08
N MET A 26 -1.50 3.79 5.07
CA MET A 26 -0.61 4.95 5.20
C MET A 26 -0.87 5.98 4.10
N LEU A 27 -0.94 5.57 2.83
CA LEU A 27 -1.23 6.47 1.72
C LEU A 27 -2.59 7.18 1.86
N SER A 28 -3.61 6.52 2.41
CA SER A 28 -4.93 7.14 2.61
C SER A 28 -4.95 8.21 3.74
N SER A 29 -3.91 8.24 4.59
CA SER A 29 -3.85 9.11 5.76
C SER A 29 -3.41 10.55 5.44
N SER A 30 -3.43 11.45 6.43
CA SER A 30 -2.92 12.82 6.28
C SER A 30 -1.41 12.84 6.00
N PRO A 31 -0.86 13.92 5.41
CA PRO A 31 0.58 14.07 5.21
C PRO A 31 1.41 13.90 6.49
N GLU A 32 0.95 14.46 7.61
CA GLU A 32 1.61 14.35 8.91
C GLU A 32 1.63 12.90 9.39
N GLU A 33 0.52 12.21 9.24
CA GLU A 33 0.38 10.82 9.66
C GLU A 33 1.22 9.88 8.78
N GLN A 34 1.27 10.11 7.47
CA GLN A 34 2.19 9.41 6.56
C GLN A 34 3.64 9.55 7.01
N CYS A 35 4.07 10.78 7.31
CA CYS A 35 5.43 11.04 7.76
C CYS A 35 5.74 10.36 9.09
N ARG A 36 4.78 10.38 10.03
CA ARG A 36 4.90 9.74 11.34
C ARG A 36 5.01 8.21 11.23
N LEU A 37 4.14 7.58 10.43
CA LEU A 37 4.09 6.13 10.27
C LEU A 37 5.32 5.59 9.53
N MET A 38 5.83 6.35 8.55
CA MET A 38 7.02 5.99 7.75
C MET A 38 8.35 6.40 8.40
N GLY A 39 8.33 7.04 9.57
CA GLY A 39 9.55 7.38 10.33
C GLY A 39 10.35 8.58 9.80
N ASN A 40 9.74 9.46 9.01
CA ASN A 40 10.35 10.71 8.49
C ASN A 40 11.65 10.51 7.69
N TYR A 41 11.76 9.40 6.94
CA TYR A 41 12.91 9.13 6.08
C TYR A 41 12.44 8.82 4.66
N ASN A 42 12.73 9.70 3.70
CA ASN A 42 12.37 9.55 2.28
C ASN A 42 10.92 9.12 2.03
N VAL A 43 9.99 9.63 2.84
CA VAL A 43 8.60 9.16 2.94
C VAL A 43 7.90 9.14 1.58
N ALA A 44 8.11 10.18 0.76
CA ALA A 44 7.54 10.27 -0.58
C ALA A 44 8.01 9.15 -1.52
N TRP A 45 9.28 8.76 -1.45
CA TRP A 45 9.83 7.70 -2.30
C TRP A 45 9.42 6.33 -1.76
N GLU A 46 9.64 6.07 -0.48
CA GLU A 46 9.35 4.79 0.17
C GLU A 46 7.86 4.42 0.02
N LEU A 47 6.96 5.36 0.36
CA LEU A 47 5.52 5.11 0.29
C LEU A 47 5.02 4.89 -1.15
N LYS A 48 5.63 5.57 -2.13
CA LYS A 48 5.31 5.35 -3.53
C LYS A 48 5.71 3.93 -3.96
N GLU A 49 6.94 3.51 -3.67
CA GLU A 49 7.45 2.19 -4.03
C GLU A 49 6.66 1.07 -3.35
N ASP A 50 6.37 1.21 -2.05
CA ASP A 50 5.61 0.22 -1.28
C ASP A 50 4.20 0.00 -1.85
N VAL A 51 3.51 1.07 -2.25
CA VAL A 51 2.18 0.95 -2.87
C VAL A 51 2.28 0.47 -4.31
N GLN A 52 3.26 0.92 -5.10
CA GLN A 52 3.46 0.46 -6.48
C GLN A 52 3.83 -1.03 -6.55
N ALA A 53 4.50 -1.57 -5.53
CA ALA A 53 4.79 -3.00 -5.43
C ALA A 53 3.52 -3.87 -5.37
N GLY A 54 2.35 -3.30 -5.05
CA GLY A 54 1.06 -3.98 -5.12
C GLY A 54 0.76 -4.62 -6.48
N LYS A 55 1.35 -4.10 -7.58
CA LYS A 55 1.21 -4.69 -8.93
C LYS A 55 1.66 -6.16 -9.00
N TYR A 56 2.55 -6.60 -8.11
CA TYR A 56 3.02 -7.98 -8.05
C TYR A 56 2.03 -8.96 -7.40
N LEU A 57 0.94 -8.45 -6.81
CA LEU A 57 -0.15 -9.26 -6.26
C LEU A 57 -1.13 -9.72 -7.33
N VAL A 58 -1.16 -9.03 -8.47
CA VAL A 58 -2.12 -9.24 -9.55
C VAL A 58 -1.77 -10.48 -10.36
N GLY A 59 -2.78 -11.28 -10.71
CA GLY A 59 -2.65 -12.50 -11.49
C GLY A 59 -2.16 -13.70 -10.68
N ARG A 60 -2.00 -13.56 -9.36
CA ARG A 60 -1.61 -14.67 -8.47
C ARG A 60 -2.79 -15.58 -8.10
N GLY A 61 -4.03 -15.18 -8.40
CA GLY A 61 -5.23 -16.01 -8.20
C GLY A 61 -5.86 -15.94 -6.81
N TYR A 62 -5.34 -15.08 -5.93
CA TYR A 62 -5.85 -14.89 -4.56
C TYR A 62 -6.78 -13.67 -4.40
N LEU A 63 -6.83 -12.80 -5.41
CA LEU A 63 -7.76 -11.66 -5.48
C LEU A 63 -8.79 -11.90 -6.58
N THR A 64 -9.96 -11.30 -6.44
CA THR A 64 -10.95 -11.26 -7.52
C THR A 64 -10.48 -10.34 -8.66
N PRO A 65 -10.97 -10.52 -9.90
CA PRO A 65 -10.61 -9.63 -11.02
C PRO A 65 -10.93 -8.15 -10.74
N ASP A 66 -12.02 -7.87 -10.03
CA ASP A 66 -12.38 -6.51 -9.64
C ASP A 66 -11.37 -5.92 -8.65
N GLU A 67 -10.95 -6.68 -7.64
CA GLU A 67 -9.93 -6.27 -6.67
C GLU A 67 -8.57 -6.04 -7.34
N GLU A 68 -8.17 -6.92 -8.26
CA GLU A 68 -6.95 -6.74 -9.05
C GLU A 68 -6.98 -5.44 -9.87
N ALA A 69 -8.12 -5.12 -10.48
CA ALA A 69 -8.29 -3.87 -11.22
C ALA A 69 -8.12 -2.64 -10.31
N TRP A 70 -8.61 -2.69 -9.07
CA TRP A 70 -8.41 -1.62 -8.09
C TRP A 70 -6.94 -1.47 -7.66
N VAL A 71 -6.23 -2.59 -7.45
CA VAL A 71 -4.79 -2.57 -7.16
C VAL A 71 -4.01 -1.95 -8.32
N GLN A 72 -4.31 -2.34 -9.56
CA GLN A 72 -3.66 -1.76 -10.75
C GLN A 72 -3.97 -0.28 -10.92
N ALA A 73 -5.23 0.13 -10.71
CA ALA A 73 -5.62 1.53 -10.81
C ALA A 73 -4.88 2.41 -9.79
N LEU A 74 -4.70 1.93 -8.55
CA LEU A 74 -3.93 2.64 -7.54
C LEU A 74 -2.44 2.74 -7.91
N ALA A 75 -1.84 1.65 -8.39
CA ALA A 75 -0.45 1.68 -8.84
C ALA A 75 -0.23 2.70 -9.98
N ALA A 76 -1.15 2.75 -10.95
CA ALA A 76 -1.10 3.70 -12.06
C ALA A 76 -1.32 5.15 -11.60
N ALA A 77 -2.16 5.39 -10.58
CA ALA A 77 -2.40 6.72 -10.04
C ALA A 77 -1.15 7.34 -9.38
N LEU A 78 -0.13 6.55 -9.07
CA LEU A 78 1.14 7.01 -8.53
C LEU A 78 2.15 7.42 -9.61
N ASP A 79 1.93 7.05 -10.88
CA ASP A 79 2.85 7.36 -11.99
C ASP A 79 3.09 8.87 -12.17
N PRO A 80 2.08 9.76 -12.05
CA PRO A 80 2.30 11.21 -12.19
C PRO A 80 3.07 11.85 -11.03
N ILE A 81 3.30 11.15 -9.93
CA ILE A 81 4.01 11.67 -8.76
C ILE A 81 5.51 11.51 -8.99
N ASP A 82 6.17 12.59 -9.39
CA ASP A 82 7.62 12.58 -9.57
C ASP A 82 8.33 12.80 -8.22
N THR A 83 8.81 11.72 -7.62
CA THR A 83 9.53 11.76 -6.34
C THR A 83 10.94 12.32 -6.47
N GLN A 84 11.48 12.48 -7.68
CA GLN A 84 12.81 13.06 -7.90
C GLN A 84 12.79 14.59 -7.77
N VAL A 85 11.64 15.22 -7.98
CA VAL A 85 11.45 16.68 -7.81
C VAL A 85 10.85 17.05 -6.45
N LEU A 86 10.34 16.07 -5.70
CA LEU A 86 9.87 16.28 -4.34
C LEU A 86 11.06 16.34 -3.36
N PRO A 87 10.97 17.14 -2.29
CA PRO A 87 12.00 17.15 -1.25
C PRO A 87 12.19 15.75 -0.64
N SER A 88 13.44 15.38 -0.36
CA SER A 88 13.83 14.10 0.23
C SER A 88 14.83 14.30 1.36
N GLY A 89 14.92 13.32 2.28
CA GLY A 89 15.80 13.39 3.44
C GLY A 89 15.22 12.76 4.71
N SER A 90 15.91 12.97 5.83
CA SER A 90 15.65 12.36 7.13
C SER A 90 14.94 13.28 8.14
N GLY A 91 14.38 14.40 7.69
CA GLY A 91 13.74 15.41 8.54
C GLY A 91 12.23 15.43 8.40
N ALA A 92 11.52 15.63 9.50
CA ALA A 92 10.06 15.74 9.52
C ALA A 92 9.54 16.85 8.60
N ASP A 93 10.14 18.05 8.67
CA ASP A 93 9.71 19.19 7.86
C ASP A 93 9.88 18.93 6.36
N THR A 94 11.02 18.38 5.95
CA THR A 94 11.30 18.05 4.54
C THR A 94 10.30 17.03 3.99
N ASN A 95 10.03 15.96 4.74
CA ASN A 95 9.07 14.95 4.34
C ASN A 95 7.64 15.49 4.34
N LEU A 96 7.28 16.34 5.30
CA LEU A 96 5.97 16.97 5.34
C LEU A 96 5.74 17.87 4.12
N VAL A 97 6.74 18.65 3.69
CA VAL A 97 6.64 19.44 2.45
C VAL A 97 6.41 18.53 1.25
N ALA A 98 7.15 17.43 1.14
CA ALA A 98 7.01 16.48 0.04
C ALA A 98 5.63 15.81 0.02
N MET A 99 5.15 15.36 1.17
CA MET A 99 3.84 14.72 1.29
C MET A 99 2.71 15.74 1.15
N SER A 100 2.89 17.00 1.54
CA SER A 100 1.85 18.02 1.36
C SER A 100 1.65 18.44 -0.10
N HIS A 101 2.47 17.96 -1.03
CA HIS A 101 2.34 18.30 -2.44
C HIS A 101 0.98 17.86 -3.03
N PRO A 102 0.27 18.70 -3.79
CA PRO A 102 -1.07 18.37 -4.30
C PRO A 102 -1.15 17.15 -5.21
N SER A 103 -0.04 16.74 -5.84
CA SER A 103 0.00 15.54 -6.69
C SER A 103 -0.38 14.26 -5.96
N TRP A 104 -0.29 14.23 -4.63
CA TRP A 104 -0.70 13.09 -3.82
C TRP A 104 -2.22 12.96 -3.70
N ALA A 105 -2.98 14.05 -3.82
CA ALA A 105 -4.41 14.04 -3.48
C ALA A 105 -5.24 12.99 -4.24
N PRO A 106 -5.09 12.79 -5.57
CA PRO A 106 -5.79 11.73 -6.29
C PRO A 106 -5.44 10.32 -5.76
N ALA A 107 -4.15 10.08 -5.49
CA ALA A 107 -3.68 8.79 -4.99
C ALA A 107 -4.19 8.50 -3.57
N ARG A 108 -4.25 9.51 -2.68
CA ARG A 108 -4.82 9.36 -1.33
C ARG A 108 -6.30 8.99 -1.36
N TYR A 109 -7.06 9.70 -2.20
CA TYR A 109 -8.47 9.41 -2.39
C TYR A 109 -8.67 7.98 -2.88
N LEU A 110 -7.91 7.59 -3.92
CA LEU A 110 -8.00 6.25 -4.49
C LEU A 110 -7.56 5.17 -3.50
N ALA A 111 -6.56 5.42 -2.68
CA ALA A 111 -6.12 4.51 -1.62
C ALA A 111 -7.25 4.20 -0.64
N ALA A 112 -8.01 5.21 -0.21
CA ALA A 112 -9.17 5.02 0.66
C ALA A 112 -10.24 4.12 0.00
N GLU A 113 -10.52 4.33 -1.30
CA GLU A 113 -11.44 3.48 -2.06
C GLU A 113 -10.94 2.03 -2.18
N VAL A 114 -9.64 1.84 -2.44
CA VAL A 114 -9.03 0.51 -2.52
C VAL A 114 -9.20 -0.27 -1.21
N LEU A 115 -9.05 0.36 -0.05
CA LEU A 115 -9.27 -0.30 1.24
C LEU A 115 -10.71 -0.80 1.40
N LEU A 116 -11.69 -0.03 0.94
CA LEU A 116 -13.10 -0.44 0.96
C LEU A 116 -13.34 -1.63 0.03
N LYS A 117 -12.72 -1.64 -1.15
CA LYS A 117 -12.89 -2.70 -2.15
C LYS A 117 -12.21 -4.00 -1.74
N LEU A 118 -11.08 -3.91 -1.04
CA LEU A 118 -10.33 -5.06 -0.55
C LEU A 118 -10.77 -5.54 0.83
N ALA A 119 -11.80 -4.96 1.45
CA ALA A 119 -12.15 -5.23 2.84
C ALA A 119 -12.39 -6.73 3.13
N ALA A 120 -13.04 -7.45 2.20
CA ALA A 120 -13.27 -8.88 2.34
C ALA A 120 -11.97 -9.70 2.27
N SER A 121 -11.12 -9.40 1.29
CA SER A 121 -9.80 -10.04 1.15
C SER A 121 -8.85 -9.68 2.30
N ALA A 122 -8.90 -8.45 2.81
CA ALA A 122 -8.17 -8.00 3.98
C ALA A 122 -8.58 -8.77 5.25
N ALA A 123 -9.89 -9.01 5.44
CA ALA A 123 -10.39 -9.83 6.54
C ALA A 123 -9.91 -11.28 6.44
N SER A 124 -9.94 -11.87 5.24
CA SER A 124 -9.41 -13.21 4.97
C SER A 124 -7.90 -13.29 5.22
N ASN A 125 -7.15 -12.27 4.78
CA ASN A 125 -5.71 -12.15 5.00
C ASN A 125 -5.37 -12.07 6.50
N ALA A 126 -6.08 -11.24 7.26
CA ALA A 126 -5.90 -11.14 8.71
C ALA A 126 -6.17 -12.48 9.42
N LYS A 127 -7.20 -13.21 8.98
CA LYS A 127 -7.50 -14.55 9.51
C LYS A 127 -6.38 -15.56 9.18
N PHE A 128 -5.88 -15.54 7.95
CA PHE A 128 -4.77 -16.41 7.52
C PHE A 128 -3.51 -16.17 8.37
N LEU A 129 -3.11 -14.90 8.50
CA LEU A 129 -1.93 -14.48 9.27
C LEU A 129 -2.15 -14.49 10.79
N ARG A 130 -3.36 -14.81 11.26
CA ARG A 130 -3.74 -14.84 12.69
C ARG A 130 -3.47 -13.51 13.40
N LEU A 131 -3.71 -12.41 12.70
CA LEU A 131 -3.56 -11.07 13.27
C LEU A 131 -4.67 -10.79 14.29
N PRO A 132 -4.40 -10.00 15.35
CA PRO A 132 -5.43 -9.57 16.27
C PRO A 132 -6.49 -8.75 15.53
N GLN A 133 -7.78 -8.97 15.86
CA GLN A 133 -8.84 -8.07 15.40
C GLN A 133 -8.60 -6.70 16.03
N SER A 134 -8.45 -5.65 15.21
CA SER A 134 -8.40 -4.28 15.70
C SER A 134 -9.66 -4.00 16.52
N ALA A 135 -9.48 -3.52 17.76
CA ALA A 135 -10.59 -3.02 18.57
C ALA A 135 -11.20 -1.81 17.83
N ALA A 136 -12.49 -1.91 17.54
CA ALA A 136 -13.28 -0.85 16.93
C ALA A 136 -13.30 0.43 17.79
#